data_AF-A0A2H9MKY7-F1
#
_entry.id   AF-A0A2H9MKY7-F1
#
_cell.length_a   1.000
_cell.length_b   1.000
_cell.length_c   1.000
_cell.angle_alpha   90.00
_cell.angle_beta   90.00
_cell.angle_gamma   90.00
#
_symmetry.space_group_name_H-M   'P 1'
#
loop_
_entity.id
_entity.type
_entity.pdbx_description
1 polymer ?
#
loop_
_entity_poly.entity_id
_entity_poly.type
_entity_poly.pdbx_seq_one_letter_code
_entity_poly.pdbx_strand_id
1 'polypeptide(L)'
;NNAECYTNRKIILNKNLTITCNGSLTLNNVILMMNCSFNGEYHIEVQSGGQLYIYNSNITSANDYHYLFWVRNNSRFEMRDSELHGCGYEMTEGNYSRTGLWINTNNVKLCNNIFSGNYAGLCFYLSENNSIINSTILNNAQYDICLENSTVYLLNTTFNKTSVSMINSSITVSWYLSVNVLYQNNTPVKNADVVVCNVFMVEIFNGSTDENGQIKNMVVQECFWKTMDEGGFSINLIVYRTPYLITASKNGYYGSETAEMNQNMEITIYLEDTTPPDANAGNDREIDKNTTVYFDGSNSTDNSGVIINYTWTFVDGDVEVKLYGVSPNYTFYNSGVFVVTLNVTDGSGNWHTDMVNIWVKDRMPPNANAGEDQVVSHGITMHFDGSNSTDNVGVVNYTWTFFDNSGIVLYGINPEYVFLTLGTHIVTLTVKDEAGNSDTDTVNIIVKDVTKPVIEIISPGQVVHSRDCIVKCVVTDNVKVERVEVSSNGYTWSSCVRENTDEYTAVLILEKGGNTVYIRATDSSGNVNTTSITVFVKAPEKIFPVFTSNTMLLLIGMIFCIAATIILEHKPKKRKGL
;
A
#
# COMPACT_ATOMS: atom_id res chain seq x y z
N ASN A 1 -21.55 -88.35 17.22
CA ASN A 1 -20.98 -88.82 15.95
C ASN A 1 -21.82 -88.50 14.73
N ASN A 2 -23.14 -88.34 14.82
CA ASN A 2 -23.97 -87.92 13.68
C ASN A 2 -24.08 -86.39 13.61
N ALA A 3 -24.43 -85.87 12.44
CA ALA A 3 -24.88 -84.50 12.28
C ALA A 3 -26.35 -84.40 12.68
N GLU A 4 -26.66 -83.61 13.70
CA GLU A 4 -28.01 -83.38 14.20
C GLU A 4 -28.38 -81.90 14.09
N CYS A 5 -29.64 -81.63 13.77
CA CYS A 5 -30.18 -80.28 13.67
C CYS A 5 -31.56 -80.23 14.34
N TYR A 6 -31.71 -79.32 15.30
CA TYR A 6 -32.98 -79.06 15.99
C TYR A 6 -33.46 -77.66 15.68
N THR A 7 -34.73 -77.54 15.30
CA THR A 7 -35.33 -76.27 14.90
C THR A 7 -36.69 -76.06 15.55
N ASN A 8 -36.99 -74.84 16.02
CA ASN A 8 -38.29 -74.43 16.57
C ASN A 8 -38.79 -75.31 17.74
N ARG A 9 -37.93 -75.55 18.74
CA ARG A 9 -38.24 -76.47 19.85
C ARG A 9 -37.80 -75.94 21.20
N LYS A 10 -38.51 -76.39 22.23
CA LYS A 10 -38.07 -76.32 23.62
C LYS A 10 -37.54 -77.68 24.05
N ILE A 11 -36.31 -77.72 24.56
CA ILE A 11 -35.62 -78.94 25.00
C ILE A 11 -35.21 -78.74 26.46
N ILE A 12 -35.59 -79.68 27.33
CA ILE A 12 -35.15 -79.71 28.73
C ILE A 12 -34.24 -80.92 28.90
N LEU A 13 -33.01 -80.70 29.36
CA LEU A 13 -32.03 -81.76 29.58
C LEU A 13 -31.80 -81.99 31.07
N ASN A 14 -32.00 -83.25 31.49
CA ASN A 14 -31.66 -83.76 32.82
C ASN A 14 -30.39 -84.64 32.76
N LYS A 15 -29.46 -84.31 31.84
CA LYS A 15 -28.21 -85.04 31.58
C LYS A 15 -27.24 -84.19 30.76
N ASN A 16 -26.00 -84.66 30.65
CA ASN A 16 -24.98 -84.02 29.81
C ASN A 16 -25.34 -84.06 28.31
N LEU A 17 -24.99 -82.99 27.61
CA LEU A 17 -25.02 -82.89 26.15
C LEU A 17 -23.58 -82.92 25.62
N THR A 18 -23.19 -84.01 24.96
CA THR A 18 -21.82 -84.17 24.46
C THR A 18 -21.79 -84.27 22.94
N ILE A 19 -21.14 -83.31 22.28
CA ILE A 19 -20.82 -83.36 20.86
C ILE A 19 -19.44 -84.01 20.73
N THR A 20 -19.45 -85.27 20.34
CA THR A 20 -18.26 -86.12 20.16
C THR A 20 -17.47 -85.77 18.90
N CYS A 21 -16.23 -86.25 18.80
CA CYS A 21 -15.38 -86.10 17.62
C CYS A 21 -16.13 -86.50 16.33
N ASN A 22 -16.01 -85.69 15.27
CA ASN A 22 -16.76 -85.79 14.00
C ASN A 22 -18.29 -85.61 14.10
N GLY A 23 -18.83 -85.44 15.31
CA GLY A 23 -20.22 -85.05 15.52
C GLY A 23 -20.44 -83.57 15.21
N SER A 24 -21.65 -83.24 14.79
CA SER A 24 -22.07 -81.86 14.55
C SER A 24 -23.47 -81.65 15.10
N LEU A 25 -23.69 -80.56 15.83
CA LEU A 25 -25.00 -80.18 16.34
C LEU A 25 -25.31 -78.75 15.93
N THR A 26 -26.47 -78.56 15.31
CA THR A 26 -27.04 -77.23 15.04
C THR A 26 -28.33 -77.05 15.85
N LEU A 27 -28.38 -75.98 16.63
CA LEU A 27 -29.58 -75.50 17.32
C LEU A 27 -30.04 -74.23 16.62
N ASN A 28 -31.26 -74.20 16.08
CA ASN A 28 -31.80 -73.03 15.39
C ASN A 28 -33.20 -72.67 15.90
N ASN A 29 -33.40 -71.48 16.48
CA ASN A 29 -34.67 -71.15 17.14
C ASN A 29 -35.07 -72.20 18.20
N VAL A 30 -34.11 -72.55 19.06
CA VAL A 30 -34.28 -73.54 20.12
C VAL A 30 -34.16 -72.86 21.48
N ILE A 31 -35.03 -73.24 22.42
CA ILE A 31 -34.85 -72.96 23.84
C ILE A 31 -34.31 -74.23 24.49
N LEU A 32 -33.03 -74.25 24.85
CA LEU A 32 -32.37 -75.35 25.54
C LEU A 32 -32.23 -75.01 27.02
N MET A 33 -32.87 -75.82 27.89
CA MET A 33 -32.83 -75.63 29.33
C MET A 33 -32.09 -76.77 30.01
N MET A 34 -31.01 -76.46 30.73
CA MET A 34 -30.26 -77.43 31.55
C MET A 34 -30.90 -77.50 32.94
N ASN A 35 -31.53 -78.63 33.26
CA ASN A 35 -32.26 -78.81 34.51
C ASN A 35 -31.37 -79.43 35.59
N CYS A 36 -30.55 -78.59 36.21
CA CYS A 36 -29.66 -78.97 37.31
C CYS A 36 -30.39 -78.87 38.67
N SER A 37 -29.99 -79.70 39.62
CA SER A 37 -30.44 -79.77 41.01
C SER A 37 -29.40 -79.21 41.99
N PHE A 38 -28.17 -79.02 41.53
CA PHE A 38 -27.09 -78.29 42.18
C PHE A 38 -26.13 -77.74 41.11
N ASN A 39 -25.31 -76.76 41.46
CA ASN A 39 -24.38 -76.12 40.52
C ASN A 39 -23.39 -77.14 39.93
N GLY A 40 -23.30 -77.17 38.60
CA GLY A 40 -22.36 -78.03 37.88
C GLY A 40 -22.79 -79.48 37.69
N GLU A 41 -24.04 -79.86 38.04
CA GLU A 41 -24.54 -81.23 37.86
C GLU A 41 -24.44 -81.70 36.40
N TYR A 42 -24.82 -80.84 35.46
CA TYR A 42 -24.81 -81.15 34.03
C TYR A 42 -23.98 -80.16 33.21
N HIS A 43 -23.52 -80.62 32.05
CA HIS A 43 -22.73 -79.81 31.13
C HIS A 43 -23.09 -79.99 29.66
N ILE A 44 -22.77 -78.97 28.87
CA ILE A 44 -22.65 -79.02 27.42
C ILE A 44 -21.15 -79.13 27.10
N GLU A 45 -20.73 -80.19 26.42
CA GLU A 45 -19.33 -80.37 26.02
C GLU A 45 -19.22 -80.59 24.50
N VAL A 46 -18.47 -79.71 23.84
CA VAL A 46 -17.97 -79.93 22.48
C VAL A 46 -16.57 -80.50 22.59
N GLN A 47 -16.44 -81.80 22.34
CA GLN A 47 -15.16 -82.49 22.39
C GLN A 47 -14.28 -82.14 21.19
N SER A 48 -12.98 -82.47 21.28
CA SER A 48 -12.04 -82.29 20.17
C SER A 48 -12.56 -82.94 18.90
N GLY A 49 -12.60 -82.19 17.79
CA GLY A 49 -13.16 -82.59 16.50
C GLY A 49 -14.69 -82.49 16.39
N GLY A 50 -15.39 -82.09 17.45
CA GLY A 50 -16.83 -81.83 17.45
C GLY A 50 -17.18 -80.43 16.92
N GLN A 51 -18.42 -80.25 16.47
CA GLN A 51 -18.90 -78.98 15.93
C GLN A 51 -20.24 -78.59 16.55
N LEU A 52 -20.35 -77.34 17.03
CA LEU A 52 -21.58 -76.81 17.61
C LEU A 52 -21.92 -75.45 16.99
N TYR A 53 -23.13 -75.34 16.48
CA TYR A 53 -23.68 -74.13 15.89
C TYR A 53 -24.98 -73.77 16.61
N ILE A 54 -25.07 -72.54 17.13
CA ILE A 54 -26.24 -72.06 17.87
C ILE A 54 -26.74 -70.78 17.20
N TYR A 55 -27.97 -70.80 16.70
CA TYR A 55 -28.57 -69.70 15.94
C TYR A 55 -29.96 -69.37 16.48
N ASN A 56 -30.28 -68.08 16.63
CA ASN A 56 -31.61 -67.63 17.06
C ASN A 56 -32.13 -68.32 18.35
N SER A 57 -31.24 -68.81 19.22
CA SER A 57 -31.58 -69.77 20.27
C SER A 57 -31.29 -69.21 21.66
N ASN A 58 -31.97 -69.72 22.67
CA ASN A 58 -31.71 -69.37 24.07
C ASN A 58 -31.22 -70.63 24.81
N ILE A 59 -30.02 -70.56 25.38
CA ILE A 59 -29.42 -71.61 26.20
C ILE A 59 -29.41 -71.12 27.65
N THR A 60 -30.16 -71.78 28.54
CA THR A 60 -30.36 -71.29 29.91
C THR A 60 -30.37 -72.44 30.92
N SER A 61 -30.18 -72.12 32.20
CA SER A 61 -30.55 -73.02 33.28
C SER A 61 -32.07 -73.12 33.37
N ALA A 62 -32.59 -74.29 33.76
CA ALA A 62 -34.03 -74.46 34.01
C ALA A 62 -34.47 -73.94 35.38
N ASN A 63 -33.51 -73.89 36.32
CA ASN A 63 -33.67 -73.52 37.73
C ASN A 63 -32.56 -72.53 38.12
N ASP A 64 -32.47 -72.18 39.40
CA ASP A 64 -31.44 -71.29 39.95
C ASP A 64 -30.03 -71.91 39.99
N TYR A 65 -29.88 -73.15 39.53
CA TYR A 65 -28.61 -73.86 39.49
C TYR A 65 -27.93 -73.76 38.12
N HIS A 66 -26.63 -73.47 38.16
CA HIS A 66 -25.84 -73.23 36.97
C HIS A 66 -25.30 -74.52 36.34
N TYR A 67 -25.23 -74.57 35.00
CA TYR A 67 -24.62 -75.67 34.24
C TYR A 67 -23.22 -75.29 33.75
N LEU A 68 -22.46 -76.24 33.22
CA LEU A 68 -21.14 -76.00 32.64
C LEU A 68 -21.19 -76.04 31.11
N PHE A 69 -20.36 -75.25 30.43
CA PHE A 69 -20.25 -75.29 28.97
C PHE A 69 -18.78 -75.27 28.57
N TRP A 70 -18.32 -76.38 27.98
CA TRP A 70 -16.95 -76.57 27.55
C TRP A 70 -16.85 -76.77 26.05
N VAL A 71 -15.99 -75.98 25.41
CA VAL A 71 -15.60 -76.10 24.01
C VAL A 71 -14.11 -76.45 23.99
N ARG A 72 -13.79 -77.70 23.63
CA ARG A 72 -12.43 -78.27 23.71
C ARG A 72 -11.60 -77.91 22.48
N ASN A 73 -10.29 -78.11 22.56
CA ASN A 73 -9.34 -77.85 21.47
C ASN A 73 -9.70 -78.61 20.21
N ASN A 74 -9.39 -78.02 19.06
CA ASN A 74 -9.71 -78.58 17.73
C ASN A 74 -11.22 -78.83 17.51
N SER A 75 -12.10 -78.10 18.22
CA SER A 75 -13.55 -78.10 17.94
C SER A 75 -13.95 -76.87 17.14
N ARG A 76 -15.16 -76.89 16.57
CA ARG A 76 -15.77 -75.73 15.93
C ARG A 76 -16.95 -75.23 16.75
N PHE A 77 -16.93 -73.96 17.11
CA PHE A 77 -18.02 -73.33 17.85
C PHE A 77 -18.38 -71.98 17.23
N GLU A 78 -19.67 -71.81 16.98
CA GLU A 78 -20.25 -70.59 16.42
C GLU A 78 -21.61 -70.34 17.04
N MET A 79 -21.86 -69.09 17.45
CA MET A 79 -23.13 -68.68 18.03
C MET A 79 -23.56 -67.36 17.41
N ARG A 80 -24.80 -67.29 16.91
CA ARG A 80 -25.36 -66.05 16.34
C ARG A 80 -26.78 -65.79 16.78
N ASP A 81 -27.13 -64.51 16.95
CA ASP A 81 -28.50 -64.07 17.22
C ASP A 81 -29.12 -64.80 18.43
N SER A 82 -28.30 -65.17 19.40
CA SER A 82 -28.66 -66.12 20.46
C SER A 82 -28.33 -65.61 21.85
N GLU A 83 -28.93 -66.23 22.86
CA GLU A 83 -28.78 -65.87 24.26
C GLU A 83 -28.19 -67.04 25.06
N LEU A 84 -27.30 -66.74 26.00
CA LEU A 84 -26.72 -67.72 26.92
C LEU A 84 -26.68 -67.18 28.35
N HIS A 85 -27.37 -67.90 29.23
CA HIS A 85 -27.56 -67.57 30.64
C HIS A 85 -27.28 -68.76 31.55
N GLY A 86 -26.99 -68.50 32.83
CA GLY A 86 -26.90 -69.54 33.87
C GLY A 86 -25.74 -70.51 33.70
N CYS A 87 -24.69 -70.13 32.97
CA CYS A 87 -23.50 -70.95 32.76
C CYS A 87 -22.39 -70.62 33.77
N GLY A 88 -21.69 -71.65 34.26
CA GLY A 88 -20.57 -71.57 35.19
C GLY A 88 -20.96 -71.32 36.64
N TYR A 89 -20.09 -71.65 37.61
CA TYR A 89 -20.30 -71.42 39.05
C TYR A 89 -18.97 -71.39 39.80
N GLU A 90 -18.91 -70.80 40.99
CA GLU A 90 -17.68 -70.80 41.83
C GLU A 90 -17.29 -72.21 42.29
N MET A 91 -16.11 -72.69 41.89
CA MET A 91 -15.55 -73.96 42.38
C MET A 91 -14.69 -73.70 43.62
N THR A 92 -15.07 -74.26 44.77
CA THR A 92 -14.37 -74.06 46.05
C THR A 92 -13.16 -74.99 46.28
N GLU A 93 -12.91 -75.98 45.41
CA GLU A 93 -11.76 -76.89 45.51
C GLU A 93 -11.10 -77.13 44.14
N GLY A 94 -9.80 -76.86 44.04
CA GLY A 94 -8.96 -77.16 42.86
C GLY A 94 -8.45 -75.94 42.08
N ASN A 95 -7.24 -76.06 41.52
CA ASN A 95 -6.46 -74.99 40.88
C ASN A 95 -6.96 -74.54 39.48
N TYR A 96 -8.26 -74.66 39.17
CA TYR A 96 -8.78 -74.31 37.83
C TYR A 96 -10.05 -73.45 37.89
N SER A 97 -9.87 -72.14 37.69
CA SER A 97 -10.91 -71.13 37.51
C SER A 97 -11.60 -71.25 36.13
N ARG A 98 -12.28 -72.37 35.86
CA ARG A 98 -12.94 -72.68 34.57
C ARG A 98 -14.46 -72.59 34.66
N THR A 99 -14.96 -71.47 35.18
CA THR A 99 -16.30 -71.35 35.76
C THR A 99 -17.23 -70.50 34.91
N GLY A 100 -17.30 -70.77 33.60
CA GLY A 100 -18.12 -70.01 32.64
C GLY A 100 -18.32 -70.78 31.34
N LEU A 101 -18.66 -70.09 30.25
CA LEU A 101 -18.50 -70.65 28.90
C LEU A 101 -17.00 -70.72 28.60
N TRP A 102 -16.43 -71.91 28.73
CA TRP A 102 -15.00 -72.15 28.56
C TRP A 102 -14.70 -72.57 27.13
N ILE A 103 -13.92 -71.76 26.44
CA ILE A 103 -13.59 -71.87 25.03
C ILE A 103 -12.09 -72.07 24.91
N ASN A 104 -11.70 -73.29 24.53
CA ASN A 104 -10.34 -73.62 24.17
C ASN A 104 -10.36 -74.12 22.73
N THR A 105 -10.61 -73.24 21.77
CA THR A 105 -10.46 -73.55 20.34
C THR A 105 -10.31 -72.25 19.57
N ASN A 106 -9.67 -72.31 18.40
CA ASN A 106 -9.41 -71.14 17.58
C ASN A 106 -10.59 -70.82 16.66
N ASN A 107 -10.61 -69.60 16.12
CA ASN A 107 -11.57 -69.16 15.10
C ASN A 107 -13.04 -69.18 15.55
N VAL A 108 -13.31 -68.96 16.85
CA VAL A 108 -14.67 -68.87 17.37
C VAL A 108 -15.33 -67.58 16.91
N LYS A 109 -16.58 -67.67 16.45
CA LYS A 109 -17.36 -66.52 15.98
C LYS A 109 -18.65 -66.39 16.78
N LEU A 110 -18.76 -65.30 17.54
CA LEU A 110 -19.92 -64.95 18.35
C LEU A 110 -20.50 -63.64 17.79
N CYS A 111 -21.66 -63.69 17.13
CA CYS A 111 -22.24 -62.49 16.50
C CYS A 111 -23.65 -62.21 17.01
N ASN A 112 -23.96 -60.97 17.39
CA ASN A 112 -25.31 -60.57 17.80
C ASN A 112 -25.88 -61.41 18.95
N ASN A 113 -25.07 -61.75 19.96
CA ASN A 113 -25.50 -62.57 21.08
C ASN A 113 -25.64 -61.78 22.38
N ILE A 114 -26.39 -62.34 23.33
CA ILE A 114 -26.47 -61.84 24.71
C ILE A 114 -25.90 -62.90 25.66
N PHE A 115 -24.86 -62.52 26.40
CA PHE A 115 -24.25 -63.33 27.46
C PHE A 115 -24.44 -62.62 28.80
N SER A 116 -25.36 -63.11 29.63
CA SER A 116 -25.66 -62.48 30.92
C SER A 116 -26.10 -63.47 31.97
N GLY A 117 -25.93 -63.13 33.25
CA GLY A 117 -26.29 -64.03 34.35
C GLY A 117 -25.42 -65.29 34.41
N ASN A 118 -24.22 -65.25 33.84
CA ASN A 118 -23.23 -66.32 33.96
C ASN A 118 -22.29 -66.02 35.13
N TYR A 119 -21.63 -67.04 35.67
CA TYR A 119 -20.65 -66.81 36.73
C TYR A 119 -19.42 -66.07 36.19
N ALA A 120 -18.71 -66.66 35.23
CA ALA A 120 -17.83 -65.95 34.31
C ALA A 120 -18.47 -65.97 32.92
N GLY A 121 -18.51 -64.83 32.24
CA GLY A 121 -19.15 -64.67 30.93
C GLY A 121 -18.45 -65.51 29.85
N LEU A 122 -17.55 -64.90 29.09
CA LEU A 122 -16.79 -65.59 28.04
C LEU A 122 -15.36 -65.85 28.49
N CYS A 123 -14.98 -67.12 28.61
CA CYS A 123 -13.66 -67.54 29.06
C CYS A 123 -12.89 -68.20 27.92
N PHE A 124 -11.89 -67.55 27.37
CA PHE A 124 -11.02 -68.06 26.31
C PHE A 124 -9.69 -68.54 26.89
N TYR A 125 -9.23 -69.72 26.45
CA TYR A 125 -8.02 -70.36 26.94
C TYR A 125 -7.24 -71.02 25.80
N LEU A 126 -5.97 -70.66 25.61
CA LEU A 126 -5.12 -71.18 24.51
C LEU A 126 -5.84 -71.10 23.15
N SER A 127 -6.45 -69.95 22.87
CA SER A 127 -7.33 -69.78 21.72
C SER A 127 -7.06 -68.49 20.97
N GLU A 128 -6.92 -68.57 19.66
CA GLU A 128 -6.59 -67.43 18.80
C GLU A 128 -7.64 -67.15 17.73
N ASN A 129 -7.60 -65.93 17.19
CA ASN A 129 -8.44 -65.47 16.08
C ASN A 129 -9.95 -65.58 16.37
N ASN A 130 -10.34 -65.28 17.60
CA ASN A 130 -11.74 -65.31 18.02
C ASN A 130 -12.38 -63.94 17.80
N SER A 131 -13.62 -63.91 17.31
CA SER A 131 -14.35 -62.66 17.07
C SER A 131 -15.68 -62.64 17.80
N ILE A 132 -15.94 -61.53 18.49
CA ILE A 132 -17.22 -61.21 19.11
C ILE A 132 -17.71 -59.92 18.48
N ILE A 133 -18.85 -59.97 17.82
CA ILE A 133 -19.34 -58.88 16.98
C ILE A 133 -20.77 -58.56 17.42
N ASN A 134 -21.07 -57.27 17.61
CA ASN A 134 -22.42 -56.78 17.95
C ASN A 134 -23.08 -57.53 19.14
N SER A 135 -22.30 -58.03 20.09
CA SER A 135 -22.84 -58.80 21.22
C SER A 135 -22.92 -57.95 22.50
N THR A 136 -23.71 -58.39 23.46
CA THR A 136 -23.80 -57.79 24.80
C THR A 136 -23.35 -58.80 25.84
N ILE A 137 -22.35 -58.45 26.62
CA ILE A 137 -21.79 -59.28 27.69
C ILE A 137 -21.86 -58.45 28.97
N LEU A 138 -22.89 -58.66 29.78
CA LEU A 138 -23.12 -57.83 30.98
C LEU A 138 -23.74 -58.68 32.09
N ASN A 139 -23.69 -58.17 33.31
CA ASN A 139 -24.31 -58.80 34.49
C ASN A 139 -23.79 -60.22 34.74
N ASN A 140 -22.50 -60.46 34.53
CA ASN A 140 -21.83 -61.70 34.94
C ASN A 140 -21.19 -61.52 36.32
N ALA A 141 -21.14 -62.58 37.13
CA ALA A 141 -20.83 -62.48 38.56
C ALA A 141 -19.35 -62.13 38.84
N GLN A 142 -18.42 -62.71 38.08
CA GLN A 142 -16.99 -62.56 38.30
C GLN A 142 -16.33 -61.70 37.20
N TYR A 143 -16.45 -62.14 35.94
CA TYR A 143 -15.87 -61.46 34.78
C TYR A 143 -16.86 -61.49 33.63
N ASP A 144 -16.91 -60.43 32.82
CA ASP A 144 -17.57 -60.45 31.51
C ASP A 144 -16.70 -61.21 30.51
N ILE A 145 -15.39 -60.94 30.49
CA ILE A 145 -14.42 -61.61 29.61
C ILE A 145 -13.21 -62.06 30.43
N CYS A 146 -12.79 -63.30 30.24
CA CYS A 146 -11.57 -63.86 30.81
C CYS A 146 -10.70 -64.46 29.69
N LEU A 147 -9.47 -64.01 29.53
CA LEU A 147 -8.53 -64.49 28.52
C LEU A 147 -7.26 -65.04 29.17
N GLU A 148 -6.84 -66.23 28.76
CA GLU A 148 -5.56 -66.82 29.17
C GLU A 148 -4.84 -67.42 27.97
N ASN A 149 -3.69 -66.85 27.59
CA ASN A 149 -2.96 -67.21 26.37
C ASN A 149 -3.87 -67.16 25.12
N SER A 150 -4.70 -66.11 25.01
CA SER A 150 -5.74 -66.02 23.99
C SER A 150 -5.83 -64.64 23.33
N THR A 151 -6.38 -64.60 22.11
CA THR A 151 -6.65 -63.37 21.36
C THR A 151 -8.12 -63.26 20.99
N VAL A 152 -8.71 -62.08 21.22
CA VAL A 152 -10.12 -61.78 20.92
C VAL A 152 -10.25 -60.43 20.21
N TYR A 153 -10.98 -60.42 19.11
CA TYR A 153 -11.43 -59.22 18.42
C TYR A 153 -12.88 -58.93 18.78
N LEU A 154 -13.15 -57.75 19.31
CA LEU A 154 -14.47 -57.24 19.62
C LEU A 154 -14.83 -56.16 18.59
N LEU A 155 -15.95 -56.26 17.87
CA LEU A 155 -16.47 -55.15 17.07
C LEU A 155 -17.83 -54.75 17.58
N ASN A 156 -17.97 -53.50 18.03
CA ASN A 156 -19.22 -52.95 18.53
C ASN A 156 -19.90 -53.87 19.57
N THR A 157 -19.11 -54.46 20.46
CA THR A 157 -19.57 -55.36 21.51
C THR A 157 -19.61 -54.61 22.83
N THR A 158 -20.73 -54.70 23.55
CA THR A 158 -20.93 -54.05 24.85
C THR A 158 -20.44 -54.98 25.95
N PHE A 159 -19.54 -54.50 26.81
CA PHE A 159 -19.05 -55.21 27.99
C PHE A 159 -18.55 -54.25 29.06
N ASN A 160 -18.48 -54.70 30.32
CA ASN A 160 -17.85 -53.91 31.37
C ASN A 160 -16.32 -54.03 31.28
N LYS A 161 -15.66 -52.95 30.84
CA LYS A 161 -14.18 -52.88 30.70
C LYS A 161 -13.43 -53.19 32.01
N THR A 162 -14.04 -52.95 33.17
CA THR A 162 -13.44 -53.28 34.49
C THR A 162 -13.62 -54.75 34.88
N SER A 163 -14.53 -55.45 34.19
CA SER A 163 -14.86 -56.87 34.38
C SER A 163 -14.13 -57.76 33.36
N VAL A 164 -12.88 -57.41 33.04
CA VAL A 164 -12.04 -58.17 32.11
C VAL A 164 -10.78 -58.67 32.82
N SER A 165 -10.60 -59.99 32.81
CA SER A 165 -9.38 -60.65 33.30
C SER A 165 -8.53 -61.12 32.12
N MET A 166 -7.23 -60.84 32.14
CA MET A 166 -6.30 -61.25 31.09
C MET A 166 -4.97 -61.74 31.67
N ILE A 167 -4.44 -62.79 31.04
CA ILE A 167 -3.13 -63.38 31.28
C ILE A 167 -2.50 -63.72 29.93
N ASN A 168 -1.35 -63.12 29.61
CA ASN A 168 -0.64 -63.31 28.34
C ASN A 168 -1.59 -63.28 27.12
N SER A 169 -2.44 -62.26 27.04
CA SER A 169 -3.56 -62.21 26.10
C SER A 169 -3.71 -60.80 25.52
N SER A 170 -4.40 -60.72 24.38
CA SER A 170 -4.77 -59.45 23.74
C SER A 170 -6.25 -59.38 23.40
N ILE A 171 -6.80 -58.18 23.51
CA ILE A 171 -8.15 -57.86 23.08
C ILE A 171 -8.12 -56.59 22.23
N THR A 172 -8.64 -56.68 21.01
CA THR A 172 -8.80 -55.53 20.11
C THR A 172 -10.26 -55.14 20.09
N VAL A 173 -10.58 -53.92 20.48
CA VAL A 173 -11.93 -53.38 20.48
C VAL A 173 -12.07 -52.41 19.32
N SER A 174 -12.97 -52.74 18.42
CA SER A 174 -13.28 -51.96 17.24
C SER A 174 -14.64 -51.29 17.36
N TRP A 175 -14.72 -50.09 16.80
CA TRP A 175 -15.91 -49.25 16.78
C TRP A 175 -16.22 -48.83 15.34
N TYR A 176 -17.48 -48.52 15.09
CA TYR A 176 -17.87 -47.84 13.87
C TYR A 176 -17.75 -46.33 14.08
N LEU A 177 -16.95 -45.67 13.23
CA LEU A 177 -16.85 -44.22 13.11
C LEU A 177 -17.53 -43.78 11.80
N SER A 178 -18.47 -42.86 11.90
CA SER A 178 -19.02 -42.15 10.75
C SER A 178 -18.57 -40.69 10.79
N VAL A 179 -18.27 -40.12 9.63
CA VAL A 179 -17.83 -38.73 9.49
C VAL A 179 -18.78 -38.03 8.52
N ASN A 180 -19.34 -36.91 8.95
CA ASN A 180 -20.06 -35.96 8.11
C ASN A 180 -19.15 -34.78 7.84
N VAL A 181 -19.07 -34.35 6.59
CA VAL A 181 -18.31 -33.16 6.19
C VAL A 181 -19.30 -32.15 5.64
N LEU A 182 -19.36 -30.99 6.29
CA LEU A 182 -20.27 -29.90 5.97
C LEU A 182 -19.48 -28.61 5.71
N TYR A 183 -20.01 -27.73 4.87
CA TYR A 183 -19.63 -26.32 4.91
C TYR A 183 -20.25 -25.65 6.14
N GLN A 184 -19.75 -24.47 6.52
CA GLN A 184 -20.26 -23.67 7.66
C GLN A 184 -21.77 -23.37 7.58
N ASN A 185 -22.36 -23.34 6.39
CA ASN A 185 -23.79 -23.18 6.18
C ASN A 185 -24.60 -24.50 6.32
N ASN A 186 -24.01 -25.55 6.87
CA ASN A 186 -24.55 -26.92 6.99
C ASN A 186 -24.85 -27.65 5.67
N THR A 187 -24.32 -27.17 4.55
CA THR A 187 -24.45 -27.88 3.26
C THR A 187 -23.47 -29.05 3.22
N PRO A 188 -23.90 -30.27 2.87
CA PRO A 188 -22.99 -31.40 2.75
C PRO A 188 -21.93 -31.24 1.66
N VAL A 189 -20.71 -31.68 1.96
CA VAL A 189 -19.58 -31.61 1.02
C VAL A 189 -19.38 -32.95 0.36
N LYS A 190 -19.87 -33.10 -0.87
CA LYS A 190 -19.65 -34.29 -1.71
C LYS A 190 -18.19 -34.41 -2.16
N ASN A 191 -17.66 -35.64 -2.17
CA ASN A 191 -16.31 -35.95 -2.61
C ASN A 191 -15.23 -35.10 -1.88
N ALA A 192 -15.43 -34.79 -0.60
CA ALA A 192 -14.39 -34.24 0.26
C ALA A 192 -13.39 -35.34 0.59
N ASP A 193 -12.10 -35.04 0.51
CA ASP A 193 -11.04 -35.97 0.86
C ASP A 193 -10.92 -36.02 2.38
N VAL A 194 -11.09 -37.22 2.96
CA VAL A 194 -11.08 -37.46 4.40
C VAL A 194 -9.96 -38.43 4.74
N VAL A 195 -9.13 -38.02 5.70
CA VAL A 195 -8.04 -38.82 6.25
C VAL A 195 -8.28 -39.02 7.74
N VAL A 196 -8.18 -40.27 8.20
CA VAL A 196 -8.22 -40.63 9.62
C VAL A 196 -6.86 -41.19 10.01
N CYS A 197 -6.21 -40.55 10.97
CA CYS A 197 -4.96 -40.99 11.55
C CYS A 197 -5.17 -41.52 12.96
N ASN A 198 -4.49 -42.61 13.30
CA ASN A 198 -4.39 -43.06 14.69
C ASN A 198 -3.39 -42.19 15.49
N VAL A 199 -3.21 -42.52 16.77
CA VAL A 199 -2.29 -41.83 17.68
C VAL A 199 -0.85 -41.74 17.21
N PHE A 200 -0.37 -42.67 16.40
CA PHE A 200 0.99 -42.66 15.87
C PHE A 200 1.10 -41.85 14.59
N MET A 201 0.07 -41.05 14.26
CA MET A 201 -0.07 -40.33 12.99
C MET A 201 0.01 -41.27 11.78
N VAL A 202 -0.35 -42.54 11.98
CA VAL A 202 -0.47 -43.50 10.89
C VAL A 202 -1.87 -43.39 10.32
N GLU A 203 -1.93 -43.14 9.01
CA GLU A 203 -3.15 -43.16 8.23
C GLU A 203 -3.79 -44.55 8.30
N ILE A 204 -5.00 -44.62 8.84
CA ILE A 204 -5.79 -45.86 8.91
C ILE A 204 -6.98 -45.83 7.95
N PHE A 205 -7.33 -44.65 7.46
CA PHE A 205 -8.33 -44.46 6.42
C PHE A 205 -7.97 -43.25 5.57
N ASN A 206 -8.17 -43.39 4.27
CA ASN A 206 -8.10 -42.34 3.29
C ASN A 206 -9.13 -42.64 2.20
N GLY A 207 -10.05 -41.71 2.01
CA GLY A 207 -11.16 -41.88 1.11
C GLY A 207 -11.93 -40.58 0.99
N SER A 208 -13.10 -40.64 0.36
CA SER A 208 -13.90 -39.45 0.12
C SER A 208 -15.36 -39.64 0.51
N THR A 209 -16.00 -38.53 0.86
CA THR A 209 -17.41 -38.51 1.23
C THR A 209 -18.33 -38.83 0.06
N ASP A 210 -19.48 -39.43 0.38
CA ASP A 210 -20.54 -39.71 -0.57
C ASP A 210 -21.32 -38.43 -0.99
N GLU A 211 -22.44 -38.61 -1.71
CA GLU A 211 -23.28 -37.49 -2.16
C GLU A 211 -23.93 -36.69 -1.04
N ASN A 212 -24.05 -37.27 0.16
CA ASN A 212 -24.59 -36.63 1.35
C ASN A 212 -23.48 -36.08 2.25
N GLY A 213 -22.24 -36.02 1.78
CA GLY A 213 -21.09 -35.56 2.57
C GLY A 213 -20.71 -36.53 3.68
N GLN A 214 -21.03 -37.82 3.57
CA GLN A 214 -20.84 -38.78 4.66
C GLN A 214 -19.83 -39.87 4.29
N ILE A 215 -19.11 -40.35 5.29
CA ILE A 215 -18.42 -41.64 5.29
C ILE A 215 -18.99 -42.41 6.47
N LYS A 216 -19.58 -43.59 6.21
CA LYS A 216 -20.28 -44.35 7.24
C LYS A 216 -19.52 -45.59 7.65
N ASN A 217 -19.61 -45.91 8.94
CA ASN A 217 -19.20 -47.19 9.50
C ASN A 217 -17.73 -47.58 9.20
N MET A 218 -16.82 -46.61 9.21
CA MET A 218 -15.39 -46.91 9.21
C MET A 218 -15.04 -47.70 10.45
N VAL A 219 -14.20 -48.72 10.33
CA VAL A 219 -13.78 -49.51 11.47
C VAL A 219 -12.50 -48.92 12.04
N VAL A 220 -12.57 -48.47 13.29
CA VAL A 220 -11.43 -47.94 14.05
C VAL A 220 -11.20 -48.79 15.30
N GLN A 221 -9.97 -48.91 15.77
CA GLN A 221 -9.56 -49.95 16.73
C GLN A 221 -8.76 -49.43 17.93
N GLU A 222 -9.19 -49.79 19.14
CA GLU A 222 -8.44 -49.74 20.39
C GLU A 222 -7.81 -51.11 20.67
N CYS A 223 -6.51 -51.18 20.96
CA CYS A 223 -5.84 -52.43 21.32
C CYS A 223 -5.46 -52.44 22.81
N PHE A 224 -5.82 -53.52 23.50
CA PHE A 224 -5.43 -53.79 24.88
C PHE A 224 -4.65 -55.11 24.92
N TRP A 225 -3.59 -55.14 25.72
CA TRP A 225 -2.73 -56.31 25.87
C TRP A 225 -2.22 -56.37 27.31
N LYS A 226 -2.05 -57.60 27.81
CA LYS A 226 -1.44 -57.86 29.11
C LYS A 226 -0.54 -59.08 29.00
N THR A 227 0.76 -58.85 29.13
CA THR A 227 1.79 -59.88 29.23
C THR A 227 2.11 -60.15 30.70
N MET A 228 2.58 -61.36 31.00
CA MET A 228 3.21 -61.68 32.28
C MET A 228 4.72 -61.53 32.10
N ASP A 229 5.41 -60.84 33.02
CA ASP A 229 6.87 -60.89 33.04
C ASP A 229 7.37 -62.22 33.59
N GLU A 230 8.58 -62.62 33.20
CA GLU A 230 9.36 -63.72 33.79
C GLU A 230 9.65 -63.41 35.27
N GLY A 231 8.66 -63.62 36.13
CA GLY A 231 8.71 -63.25 37.55
C GLY A 231 7.36 -63.08 38.22
N GLY A 232 6.25 -63.14 37.47
CA GLY A 232 4.90 -63.09 38.04
C GLY A 232 4.40 -61.68 38.38
N PHE A 233 5.18 -60.63 38.09
CA PHE A 233 4.71 -59.25 38.12
C PHE A 233 4.04 -58.90 36.80
N SER A 234 2.88 -58.25 36.90
CA SER A 234 2.05 -57.87 35.75
C SER A 234 2.61 -56.60 35.12
N ILE A 235 2.87 -56.58 33.81
CA ILE A 235 3.09 -55.30 33.13
C ILE A 235 1.77 -54.54 33.15
N ASN A 236 1.82 -53.25 33.51
CA ASN A 236 0.66 -52.37 33.56
C ASN A 236 -0.12 -52.40 32.24
N LEU A 237 -1.45 -52.40 32.32
CA LEU A 237 -2.35 -52.23 31.18
C LEU A 237 -1.98 -50.93 30.45
N ILE A 238 -1.23 -51.02 29.35
CA ILE A 238 -0.95 -49.85 28.51
C ILE A 238 -2.22 -49.58 27.72
N VAL A 239 -3.01 -48.62 28.21
CA VAL A 239 -4.16 -48.09 27.47
C VAL A 239 -3.68 -46.87 26.70
N TYR A 240 -3.52 -46.98 25.39
CA TYR A 240 -3.41 -45.81 24.53
C TYR A 240 -4.80 -45.19 24.38
N ARG A 241 -5.24 -44.41 25.39
CA ARG A 241 -6.40 -43.50 25.23
C ARG A 241 -5.89 -42.23 24.60
N THR A 242 -6.01 -42.16 23.30
CA THR A 242 -5.50 -41.04 22.52
C THR A 242 -6.37 -40.89 21.28
N PRO A 243 -6.89 -39.67 21.02
CA PRO A 243 -7.91 -39.48 20.01
C PRO A 243 -7.37 -39.75 18.61
N TYR A 244 -8.25 -40.22 17.72
CA TYR A 244 -7.99 -40.20 16.28
C TYR A 244 -8.03 -38.75 15.80
N LEU A 245 -7.12 -38.39 14.90
CA LEU A 245 -7.20 -37.13 14.15
C LEU A 245 -7.94 -37.41 12.86
N ILE A 246 -9.02 -36.67 12.61
CA ILE A 246 -9.78 -36.73 11.37
C ILE A 246 -9.64 -35.39 10.68
N THR A 247 -9.18 -35.40 9.44
CA THR A 247 -9.08 -34.19 8.62
C THR A 247 -9.93 -34.37 7.37
N ALA A 248 -10.58 -33.29 6.93
CA ALA A 248 -11.31 -33.25 5.69
C ALA A 248 -10.90 -32.04 4.86
N SER A 249 -10.84 -32.18 3.53
CA SER A 249 -10.49 -31.08 2.63
C SER A 249 -11.22 -31.15 1.30
N LYS A 250 -11.45 -29.99 0.69
CA LYS A 250 -12.04 -29.89 -0.65
C LYS A 250 -11.73 -28.54 -1.29
N ASN A 251 -11.08 -28.51 -2.45
CA ASN A 251 -10.94 -27.31 -3.29
C ASN A 251 -10.53 -26.02 -2.52
N GLY A 252 -9.52 -26.11 -1.65
CA GLY A 252 -9.07 -24.97 -0.85
C GLY A 252 -9.77 -24.80 0.51
N TYR A 253 -10.75 -25.64 0.81
CA TYR A 253 -11.39 -25.72 2.11
C TYR A 253 -10.78 -26.83 2.97
N TYR A 254 -10.69 -26.60 4.29
CA TYR A 254 -10.10 -27.54 5.24
C TYR A 254 -10.86 -27.53 6.57
N GLY A 255 -10.88 -28.69 7.23
CA GLY A 255 -11.38 -28.83 8.60
C GLY A 255 -10.76 -30.05 9.28
N SER A 256 -10.72 -30.03 10.61
CA SER A 256 -10.17 -31.13 11.39
C SER A 256 -10.90 -31.31 12.71
N GLU A 257 -11.04 -32.55 13.15
CA GLU A 257 -11.62 -32.92 14.44
C GLU A 257 -10.83 -34.05 15.10
N THR A 258 -11.10 -34.25 16.39
CA THR A 258 -10.50 -35.36 17.16
C THR A 258 -11.57 -36.27 17.76
N ALA A 259 -11.30 -37.58 17.81
CA ALA A 259 -12.27 -38.58 18.28
C ALA A 259 -11.68 -39.53 19.33
N GLU A 260 -12.22 -39.51 20.55
CA GLU A 260 -11.94 -40.52 21.56
C GLU A 260 -12.97 -41.67 21.51
N MET A 261 -12.65 -42.74 20.79
CA MET A 261 -13.59 -43.83 20.54
C MET A 261 -13.81 -44.68 21.80
N ASN A 262 -15.03 -44.69 22.33
CA ASN A 262 -15.42 -45.58 23.43
C ASN A 262 -16.76 -46.31 23.17
N GLN A 263 -17.37 -46.00 22.03
CA GLN A 263 -18.59 -46.56 21.46
C GLN A 263 -18.58 -46.22 19.96
N ASN A 264 -19.58 -46.67 19.20
CA ASN A 264 -19.76 -46.15 17.84
C ASN A 264 -20.03 -44.65 17.87
N MET A 265 -19.42 -43.90 16.97
CA MET A 265 -19.51 -42.43 16.95
C MET A 265 -19.80 -41.90 15.56
N GLU A 266 -20.46 -40.75 15.53
CA GLU A 266 -20.65 -39.94 14.34
C GLU A 266 -20.09 -38.55 14.64
N ILE A 267 -19.19 -38.07 13.79
CA ILE A 267 -18.50 -36.78 13.94
C ILE A 267 -18.81 -35.91 12.74
N THR A 268 -19.02 -34.63 12.99
CA THR A 268 -19.20 -33.63 11.93
C THR A 268 -17.97 -32.73 11.87
N ILE A 269 -17.38 -32.62 10.69
CA ILE A 269 -16.29 -31.69 10.38
C ILE A 269 -16.86 -30.56 9.55
N TYR A 270 -16.65 -29.33 10.02
CA TYR A 270 -16.97 -28.14 9.25
C TYR A 270 -15.75 -27.67 8.48
N LEU A 271 -15.90 -27.45 7.18
CA LEU A 271 -14.84 -26.92 6.35
C LEU A 271 -14.88 -25.38 6.31
N GLU A 272 -13.71 -24.77 6.48
CA GLU A 272 -13.46 -23.34 6.33
C GLU A 272 -12.59 -23.09 5.11
N ASP A 273 -12.78 -21.94 4.46
CA ASP A 273 -11.93 -21.56 3.33
C ASP A 273 -10.54 -21.17 3.83
N THR A 274 -9.51 -21.73 3.21
CA THR A 274 -8.10 -21.46 3.54
C THR A 274 -7.34 -20.83 2.37
N THR A 275 -8.02 -20.61 1.25
CA THR A 275 -7.42 -20.03 0.05
C THR A 275 -7.57 -18.52 0.11
N PRO A 276 -6.49 -17.75 -0.04
CA PRO A 276 -6.59 -16.31 -0.16
C PRO A 276 -7.30 -15.87 -1.46
N PRO A 277 -8.00 -14.73 -1.43
CA PRO A 277 -8.54 -14.12 -2.65
C PRO A 277 -7.40 -13.75 -3.61
N ASP A 278 -7.72 -13.61 -4.90
CA ASP A 278 -6.85 -13.00 -5.90
C ASP A 278 -7.24 -11.52 -6.07
N ALA A 279 -6.29 -10.63 -5.81
CA ALA A 279 -6.53 -9.19 -5.73
C ALA A 279 -6.23 -8.58 -7.08
N ASN A 280 -7.08 -7.66 -7.55
CA ASN A 280 -6.85 -6.96 -8.82
C ASN A 280 -7.11 -5.47 -8.64
N ALA A 281 -6.03 -4.69 -8.56
CA ALA A 281 -6.05 -3.24 -8.39
C ALA A 281 -6.31 -2.48 -9.71
N GLY A 282 -6.35 -3.20 -10.84
CA GLY A 282 -6.47 -2.66 -12.19
C GLY A 282 -5.14 -2.26 -12.81
N ASN A 283 -5.20 -1.68 -14.02
CA ASN A 283 -4.01 -1.27 -14.76
C ASN A 283 -3.46 0.08 -14.30
N ASP A 284 -2.14 0.22 -14.40
CA ASP A 284 -1.43 1.48 -14.16
C ASP A 284 -1.93 2.61 -15.07
N ARG A 285 -1.86 3.85 -14.58
CA ARG A 285 -2.43 5.03 -15.28
C ARG A 285 -1.54 6.25 -15.17
N GLU A 286 -1.53 7.06 -16.24
CA GLU A 286 -0.96 8.40 -16.23
C GLU A 286 -2.09 9.44 -16.28
N ILE A 287 -2.09 10.39 -15.34
CA ILE A 287 -3.14 11.41 -15.20
C ILE A 287 -2.54 12.80 -14.96
N ASP A 288 -3.36 13.83 -15.14
CA ASP A 288 -3.02 15.20 -14.77
C ASP A 288 -3.27 15.45 -13.28
N LYS A 289 -2.44 16.31 -12.69
CA LYS A 289 -2.62 16.84 -11.33
C LYS A 289 -4.04 17.40 -11.15
N ASN A 290 -4.59 17.27 -9.94
CA ASN A 290 -5.95 17.70 -9.59
C ASN A 290 -7.08 16.96 -10.33
N THR A 291 -6.79 15.80 -10.94
CA THR A 291 -7.80 14.93 -11.55
C THR A 291 -8.27 13.86 -10.57
N THR A 292 -9.58 13.59 -10.55
CA THR A 292 -10.17 12.48 -9.79
C THR A 292 -9.96 11.15 -10.52
N VAL A 293 -9.36 10.18 -9.84
CA VAL A 293 -9.21 8.79 -10.28
C VAL A 293 -10.30 7.94 -9.65
N TYR A 294 -10.94 7.10 -10.46
CA TYR A 294 -11.85 6.05 -10.00
C TYR A 294 -11.11 4.71 -10.00
N PHE A 295 -10.92 4.13 -8.83
CA PHE A 295 -10.35 2.80 -8.67
C PHE A 295 -11.42 1.74 -8.93
N ASP A 296 -10.99 0.54 -9.29
CA ASP A 296 -11.91 -0.57 -9.54
C ASP A 296 -11.26 -1.90 -9.17
N GLY A 297 -11.69 -2.45 -8.03
CA GLY A 297 -11.28 -3.75 -7.53
C GLY A 297 -12.21 -4.89 -7.93
N SER A 298 -13.23 -4.63 -8.77
CA SER A 298 -14.30 -5.60 -9.07
C SER A 298 -13.83 -6.86 -9.79
N ASN A 299 -12.63 -6.84 -10.38
CA ASN A 299 -11.99 -8.01 -10.98
C ASN A 299 -11.26 -8.90 -9.96
N SER A 300 -11.24 -8.53 -8.68
CA SER A 300 -10.72 -9.42 -7.62
C SER A 300 -11.65 -10.63 -7.47
N THR A 301 -11.08 -11.82 -7.32
CA THR A 301 -11.85 -13.07 -7.27
C THR A 301 -11.43 -13.92 -6.08
N ASP A 302 -12.26 -14.89 -5.72
CA ASP A 302 -11.99 -15.84 -4.63
C ASP A 302 -12.66 -17.18 -4.97
N ASN A 303 -12.14 -18.31 -4.48
CA ASN A 303 -12.71 -19.64 -4.70
C ASN A 303 -14.07 -19.83 -3.99
N SER A 304 -14.33 -19.15 -2.87
CA SER A 304 -15.68 -19.09 -2.28
C SER A 304 -16.64 -18.18 -3.05
N GLY A 305 -16.11 -17.25 -3.84
CA GLY A 305 -16.88 -16.19 -4.48
C GLY A 305 -17.32 -15.07 -3.53
N VAL A 306 -16.81 -15.04 -2.29
CA VAL A 306 -17.20 -14.05 -1.27
C VAL A 306 -15.99 -13.21 -0.85
N ILE A 307 -15.95 -11.96 -1.28
CA ILE A 307 -15.01 -10.94 -0.78
C ILE A 307 -15.81 -9.93 0.06
N ILE A 308 -15.42 -9.74 1.31
CA ILE A 308 -16.17 -8.90 2.27
C ILE A 308 -15.55 -7.53 2.48
N ASN A 309 -14.27 -7.34 2.15
CA ASN A 309 -13.57 -6.09 2.36
C ASN A 309 -12.63 -5.76 1.19
N TYR A 310 -12.62 -4.47 0.83
CA TYR A 310 -11.72 -3.85 -0.13
C TYR A 310 -11.17 -2.60 0.54
N THR A 311 -9.86 -2.57 0.76
CA THR A 311 -9.17 -1.45 1.41
C THR A 311 -8.04 -0.99 0.50
N TRP A 312 -8.04 0.29 0.14
CA TRP A 312 -7.01 0.89 -0.70
C TRP A 312 -6.14 1.81 0.15
N THR A 313 -4.82 1.69 0.05
CA THR A 313 -3.87 2.50 0.82
C THR A 313 -2.75 3.04 -0.05
N PHE A 314 -2.41 4.31 0.15
CA PHE A 314 -1.28 4.99 -0.48
C PHE A 314 -0.93 6.25 0.30
N VAL A 315 0.12 6.96 -0.13
CA VAL A 315 0.56 8.22 0.48
C VAL A 315 0.56 9.31 -0.59
N ASP A 316 -0.12 10.42 -0.34
CA ASP A 316 -0.13 11.61 -1.20
C ASP A 316 0.57 12.79 -0.49
N GLY A 317 1.82 13.07 -0.88
CA GLY A 317 2.69 13.99 -0.13
C GLY A 317 3.08 13.39 1.23
N ASP A 318 2.72 14.07 2.32
CA ASP A 318 2.92 13.57 3.69
C ASP A 318 1.62 12.98 4.31
N VAL A 319 0.59 12.76 3.49
CA VAL A 319 -0.74 12.30 3.94
C VAL A 319 -0.95 10.83 3.57
N GLU A 320 -1.14 9.98 4.57
CA GLU A 320 -1.61 8.61 4.37
C GLU A 320 -3.10 8.62 4.01
N VAL A 321 -3.45 7.99 2.90
CA VAL A 321 -4.82 7.90 2.40
C VAL A 321 -5.31 6.46 2.51
N LYS A 322 -6.52 6.28 3.06
CA LYS A 322 -7.20 5.00 3.16
C LYS A 322 -8.62 5.10 2.63
N LEU A 323 -8.93 4.31 1.60
CA LEU A 323 -10.24 4.26 0.98
C LEU A 323 -10.85 2.87 1.14
N TYR A 324 -12.18 2.80 1.09
CA TYR A 324 -12.93 1.56 1.30
C TYR A 324 -13.93 1.33 0.16
N GLY A 325 -14.21 0.06 -0.09
CA GLY A 325 -15.19 -0.37 -1.09
C GLY A 325 -14.54 -0.80 -2.41
N VAL A 326 -15.37 -1.36 -3.28
CA VAL A 326 -14.93 -1.96 -4.56
C VAL A 326 -14.40 -0.89 -5.52
N SER A 327 -15.05 0.29 -5.57
CA SER A 327 -14.72 1.35 -6.54
C SER A 327 -14.68 2.74 -5.90
N PRO A 328 -13.75 3.00 -4.96
CA PRO A 328 -13.58 4.33 -4.41
C PRO A 328 -12.95 5.27 -5.44
N ASN A 329 -12.95 6.56 -5.12
CA ASN A 329 -12.29 7.58 -5.93
C ASN A 329 -11.45 8.52 -5.06
N TYR A 330 -10.46 9.15 -5.68
CA TYR A 330 -9.56 10.11 -5.03
C TYR A 330 -8.99 11.11 -6.03
N THR A 331 -8.80 12.36 -5.59
CA THR A 331 -8.14 13.41 -6.39
C THR A 331 -6.71 13.58 -5.90
N PHE A 332 -5.73 13.41 -6.79
CA PHE A 332 -4.31 13.56 -6.46
C PHE A 332 -3.88 15.03 -6.48
N TYR A 333 -3.29 15.50 -5.37
CA TYR A 333 -2.89 16.90 -5.19
C TYR A 333 -1.38 17.13 -5.30
N ASN A 334 -0.57 16.08 -5.37
CA ASN A 334 0.85 16.17 -5.65
C ASN A 334 1.18 15.48 -6.97
N SER A 335 2.24 15.95 -7.65
CA SER A 335 2.82 15.27 -8.80
C SER A 335 3.78 14.18 -8.33
N GLY A 336 3.97 13.14 -9.15
CA GLY A 336 4.85 12.02 -8.81
C GLY A 336 4.26 10.65 -9.18
N VAL A 337 4.86 9.60 -8.63
CA VAL A 337 4.41 8.21 -8.80
C VAL A 337 3.79 7.74 -7.50
N PHE A 338 2.51 7.39 -7.53
CA PHE A 338 1.77 6.90 -6.38
C PHE A 338 1.52 5.41 -6.54
N VAL A 339 2.04 4.63 -5.60
CA VAL A 339 1.80 3.19 -5.56
C VAL A 339 0.57 2.94 -4.68
N VAL A 340 -0.56 2.65 -5.33
CA VAL A 340 -1.82 2.39 -4.65
C VAL A 340 -1.97 0.90 -4.43
N THR A 341 -2.06 0.49 -3.16
CA THR A 341 -2.20 -0.91 -2.77
C THR A 341 -3.67 -1.21 -2.48
N LEU A 342 -4.26 -2.16 -3.21
CA LEU A 342 -5.53 -2.78 -2.85
C LEU A 342 -5.25 -3.98 -1.95
N ASN A 343 -5.94 -4.07 -0.81
CA ASN A 343 -6.04 -5.25 0.03
C ASN A 343 -7.47 -5.75 0.00
N VAL A 344 -7.66 -7.02 -0.38
CA VAL A 344 -8.95 -7.71 -0.36
C VAL A 344 -8.96 -8.78 0.70
N THR A 345 -10.10 -8.95 1.37
CA THR A 345 -10.30 -9.98 2.41
C THR A 345 -11.57 -10.75 2.12
N ASP A 346 -11.48 -12.07 2.14
CA ASP A 346 -12.61 -12.98 1.94
C ASP A 346 -13.49 -13.13 3.21
N GLY A 347 -14.58 -13.88 3.11
CA GLY A 347 -15.48 -14.17 4.22
C GLY A 347 -14.88 -14.98 5.38
N SER A 348 -13.77 -15.68 5.14
CA SER A 348 -13.08 -16.54 6.12
C SER A 348 -11.88 -15.84 6.78
N GLY A 349 -11.55 -14.62 6.35
CA GLY A 349 -10.45 -13.81 6.87
C GLY A 349 -9.13 -13.98 6.12
N ASN A 350 -9.10 -14.75 5.03
CA ASN A 350 -7.94 -14.81 4.15
C ASN A 350 -7.85 -13.51 3.34
N TRP A 351 -6.63 -13.08 3.00
CA TRP A 351 -6.41 -11.79 2.37
C TRP A 351 -5.26 -11.82 1.37
N HIS A 352 -5.33 -10.91 0.40
CA HIS A 352 -4.30 -10.72 -0.61
C HIS A 352 -4.25 -9.27 -1.05
N THR A 353 -3.12 -8.87 -1.63
CA THR A 353 -2.89 -7.49 -2.07
C THR A 353 -2.44 -7.42 -3.51
N ASP A 354 -2.86 -6.38 -4.21
CA ASP A 354 -2.34 -6.01 -5.52
C ASP A 354 -2.05 -4.50 -5.58
N MET A 355 -1.17 -4.09 -6.49
CA MET A 355 -0.72 -2.71 -6.60
C MET A 355 -1.00 -2.13 -7.98
N VAL A 356 -1.38 -0.86 -8.01
CA VAL A 356 -1.49 -0.07 -9.23
C VAL A 356 -0.67 1.22 -9.10
N ASN A 357 0.12 1.53 -10.13
CA ASN A 357 0.90 2.77 -10.18
C ASN A 357 0.10 3.88 -10.87
N ILE A 358 0.05 5.05 -10.23
CA ILE A 358 -0.55 6.26 -10.79
C ILE A 358 0.56 7.30 -10.99
N TRP A 359 0.86 7.64 -12.24
CA TRP A 359 1.77 8.73 -12.60
C TRP A 359 0.97 10.03 -12.72
N VAL A 360 1.13 10.94 -11.77
CA VAL A 360 0.47 12.25 -11.78
C VAL A 360 1.46 13.29 -12.28
N LYS A 361 1.15 13.92 -13.42
CA LYS A 361 1.98 14.95 -14.03
C LYS A 361 1.31 16.31 -13.91
N ASP A 362 2.11 17.35 -13.70
CA ASP A 362 1.65 18.70 -13.93
C ASP A 362 1.95 19.11 -15.37
N ARG A 363 0.91 19.52 -16.09
CA ARG A 363 0.98 19.93 -17.49
C ARG A 363 0.41 21.34 -17.71
N MET A 364 -0.02 22.00 -16.64
CA MET A 364 -0.55 23.34 -16.72
C MET A 364 0.62 24.33 -16.71
N PRO A 365 0.77 25.19 -17.73
CA PRO A 365 1.82 26.19 -17.73
C PRO A 365 1.50 27.32 -16.74
N PRO A 366 2.53 28.03 -16.26
CA PRO A 366 2.36 29.27 -15.52
C PRO A 366 1.68 30.34 -16.40
N ASN A 367 1.24 31.43 -15.78
CA ASN A 367 0.76 32.64 -16.45
C ASN A 367 1.76 33.76 -16.15
N ALA A 368 2.53 34.15 -17.17
CA ALA A 368 3.55 35.19 -17.10
C ALA A 368 2.92 36.59 -16.98
N ASN A 369 3.53 37.46 -16.19
CA ASN A 369 3.16 38.88 -16.12
C ASN A 369 4.43 39.73 -15.99
N ALA A 370 4.80 40.41 -17.07
CA ALA A 370 5.98 41.26 -17.19
C ALA A 370 5.76 42.70 -16.68
N GLY A 371 4.54 43.04 -16.25
CA GLY A 371 4.13 44.38 -15.84
C GLY A 371 3.65 45.25 -16.99
N GLU A 372 3.29 46.49 -16.67
CA GLU A 372 2.78 47.48 -17.63
C GLU A 372 3.91 48.14 -18.43
N ASP A 373 3.61 48.58 -19.66
CA ASP A 373 4.51 49.35 -20.51
C ASP A 373 4.99 50.65 -19.84
N GLN A 374 6.26 51.00 -20.02
CA GLN A 374 6.90 52.11 -19.29
C GLN A 374 7.57 53.12 -20.24
N VAL A 375 7.56 54.41 -19.85
CA VAL A 375 8.25 55.49 -20.55
C VAL A 375 9.27 56.11 -19.60
N VAL A 376 10.55 56.04 -19.97
CA VAL A 376 11.64 56.44 -19.07
C VAL A 376 12.68 57.33 -19.74
N SER A 377 13.41 58.06 -18.91
CA SER A 377 14.52 58.89 -19.37
C SER A 377 15.74 58.03 -19.66
N HIS A 378 16.49 58.41 -20.69
CA HIS A 378 17.77 57.80 -21.04
C HIS A 378 18.72 57.69 -19.83
N GLY A 379 19.33 56.52 -19.64
CA GLY A 379 20.35 56.30 -18.61
C GLY A 379 19.84 56.05 -17.19
N ILE A 380 18.52 55.96 -16.98
CA ILE A 380 17.93 55.63 -15.68
C ILE A 380 17.86 54.12 -15.46
N THR A 381 18.16 53.68 -14.22
CA THR A 381 17.96 52.30 -13.77
C THR A 381 16.47 51.99 -13.64
N MET A 382 16.06 50.93 -14.33
CA MET A 382 14.71 50.36 -14.28
C MET A 382 14.67 49.19 -13.31
N HIS A 383 13.56 49.07 -12.59
CA HIS A 383 13.23 47.90 -11.78
C HIS A 383 12.06 47.18 -12.44
N PHE A 384 12.28 45.91 -12.79
CA PHE A 384 11.23 45.05 -13.31
C PHE A 384 10.59 44.26 -12.17
N ASP A 385 9.35 43.85 -12.33
CA ASP A 385 8.61 43.10 -11.31
C ASP A 385 7.79 41.98 -11.96
N GLY A 386 8.26 40.74 -11.81
CA GLY A 386 7.57 39.55 -12.29
C GLY A 386 6.66 38.91 -11.25
N SER A 387 6.53 39.49 -10.05
CA SER A 387 5.88 38.87 -8.89
C SER A 387 4.39 38.58 -9.07
N ASN A 388 3.74 39.23 -10.05
CA ASN A 388 2.35 38.96 -10.42
C ASN A 388 2.17 37.75 -11.35
N SER A 389 3.25 37.07 -11.74
CA SER A 389 3.15 35.80 -12.47
C SER A 389 2.64 34.71 -11.53
N THR A 390 1.70 33.89 -12.01
CA THR A 390 0.98 32.90 -11.18
C THR A 390 1.03 31.51 -11.80
N ASP A 391 0.93 30.48 -10.98
CA ASP A 391 0.90 29.09 -11.41
C ASP A 391 0.14 28.23 -10.37
N ASN A 392 -0.40 27.07 -10.77
CA ASN A 392 -1.13 26.16 -9.88
C ASN A 392 -0.23 25.44 -8.86
N VAL A 393 1.08 25.35 -9.11
CA VAL A 393 2.09 24.78 -8.20
C VAL A 393 3.18 25.76 -7.82
N GLY A 394 3.20 26.91 -8.47
CA GLY A 394 4.11 28.01 -8.18
C GLY A 394 5.19 28.14 -9.24
N VAL A 395 5.59 29.38 -9.50
CA VAL A 395 6.67 29.69 -10.42
C VAL A 395 8.00 29.53 -9.70
N VAL A 396 8.91 28.73 -10.25
CA VAL A 396 10.24 28.47 -9.67
C VAL A 396 11.36 29.17 -10.42
N ASN A 397 11.09 29.66 -11.63
CA ASN A 397 12.07 30.36 -12.46
C ASN A 397 11.47 31.61 -13.12
N TYR A 398 12.23 32.69 -13.08
CA TYR A 398 11.97 33.95 -13.77
C TYR A 398 13.20 34.30 -14.60
N THR A 399 13.04 34.35 -15.92
CA THR A 399 14.10 34.68 -16.87
C THR A 399 13.67 35.89 -17.69
N TRP A 400 14.41 36.99 -17.59
CA TRP A 400 14.16 38.22 -18.33
C TRP A 400 15.14 38.36 -19.49
N THR A 401 14.64 38.59 -20.69
CA THR A 401 15.45 38.79 -21.90
C THR A 401 15.27 40.21 -22.43
N PHE A 402 16.38 40.94 -22.59
CA PHE A 402 16.44 42.32 -23.03
C PHE A 402 17.00 42.41 -24.46
N PHE A 403 16.20 42.90 -25.39
CA PHE A 403 16.57 42.99 -26.81
C PHE A 403 17.11 44.38 -27.21
N ASP A 404 18.05 44.94 -26.45
CA ASP A 404 18.60 46.29 -26.66
C ASP A 404 19.92 46.31 -27.46
N ASN A 405 19.99 45.47 -28.51
CA ASN A 405 21.10 45.21 -29.46
C ASN A 405 21.97 43.96 -29.17
N SER A 406 21.95 43.38 -27.96
CA SER A 406 22.82 42.22 -27.64
C SER A 406 22.15 41.00 -26.99
N GLY A 407 20.86 41.07 -26.64
CA GLY A 407 20.12 39.91 -26.11
C GLY A 407 20.60 39.51 -24.71
N ILE A 408 20.54 40.44 -23.75
CA ILE A 408 20.97 40.21 -22.37
C ILE A 408 19.92 39.38 -21.64
N VAL A 409 20.36 38.46 -20.78
CA VAL A 409 19.49 37.60 -19.96
C VAL A 409 19.79 37.84 -18.48
N LEU A 410 18.74 38.15 -17.72
CA LEU A 410 18.79 38.26 -16.26
C LEU A 410 17.83 37.28 -15.60
N TYR A 411 18.08 36.96 -14.34
CA TYR A 411 17.30 36.01 -13.57
C TYR A 411 16.76 36.64 -12.29
N GLY A 412 15.66 36.08 -11.78
CA GLY A 412 15.02 36.50 -10.55
C GLY A 412 13.75 37.30 -10.79
N ILE A 413 12.99 37.50 -9.71
CA ILE A 413 11.66 38.12 -9.75
C ILE A 413 11.77 39.60 -10.14
N ASN A 414 12.75 40.31 -9.56
CA ASN A 414 12.90 41.76 -9.68
C ASN A 414 14.30 42.17 -10.18
N PRO A 415 14.68 41.91 -11.45
CA PRO A 415 15.96 42.36 -11.95
C PRO A 415 15.96 43.88 -12.20
N GLU A 416 17.17 44.43 -12.26
CA GLU A 416 17.40 45.83 -12.61
C GLU A 416 18.12 45.93 -13.95
N TYR A 417 17.78 46.93 -14.76
CA TYR A 417 18.43 47.13 -16.06
C TYR A 417 18.46 48.61 -16.48
N VAL A 418 19.47 49.03 -17.25
CA VAL A 418 19.61 50.40 -17.75
C VAL A 418 19.67 50.37 -19.28
N PHE A 419 18.78 51.12 -19.93
CA PHE A 419 18.80 51.27 -21.39
C PHE A 419 19.65 52.47 -21.82
N LEU A 420 20.66 52.20 -22.66
CA LEU A 420 21.60 53.21 -23.17
C LEU A 420 21.28 53.70 -24.58
N THR A 421 20.21 53.21 -25.21
CA THR A 421 19.79 53.64 -26.54
C THR A 421 18.36 54.16 -26.51
N LEU A 422 18.10 55.23 -27.28
CA LEU A 422 16.77 55.82 -27.40
C LEU A 422 15.86 54.93 -28.26
N GLY A 423 14.56 55.02 -28.04
CA GLY A 423 13.54 54.28 -28.78
C GLY A 423 12.79 53.26 -27.93
N THR A 424 12.06 52.38 -28.59
CA THR A 424 11.27 51.32 -27.94
C THR A 424 12.10 50.04 -27.85
N HIS A 425 12.23 49.52 -26.63
CA HIS A 425 12.86 48.24 -26.33
C HIS A 425 11.81 47.25 -25.86
N ILE A 426 11.89 46.02 -26.34
CA ILE A 426 11.02 44.93 -25.89
C ILE A 426 11.78 44.11 -24.86
N VAL A 427 11.16 43.90 -23.71
CA VAL A 427 11.66 43.01 -22.67
C VAL A 427 10.69 41.84 -22.55
N THR A 428 11.21 40.61 -22.54
CA THR A 428 10.43 39.38 -22.41
C THR A 428 10.70 38.74 -21.07
N LEU A 429 9.65 38.50 -20.28
CA LEU A 429 9.69 37.62 -19.12
C LEU A 429 9.27 36.21 -19.56
N THR A 430 10.10 35.22 -19.27
CA THR A 430 9.76 33.80 -19.34
C THR A 430 9.71 33.24 -17.93
N VAL A 431 8.57 32.67 -17.54
CA VAL A 431 8.40 31.99 -16.26
C VAL A 431 8.29 30.48 -16.45
N LYS A 432 8.77 29.70 -15.47
CA LYS A 432 8.61 28.24 -15.45
C LYS A 432 8.17 27.72 -14.09
N ASP A 433 7.37 26.67 -14.10
CA ASP A 433 7.03 25.87 -12.92
C ASP A 433 8.09 24.79 -12.64
N GLU A 434 7.89 24.00 -11.59
CA GLU A 434 8.78 22.89 -11.21
C GLU A 434 8.73 21.70 -12.20
N ALA A 435 7.60 21.52 -12.89
CA ALA A 435 7.43 20.49 -13.91
C ALA A 435 8.10 20.83 -15.25
N GLY A 436 8.58 22.07 -15.40
CA GLY A 436 9.24 22.57 -16.60
C GLY A 436 8.27 23.17 -17.63
N ASN A 437 6.99 23.28 -17.32
CA ASN A 437 6.04 24.04 -18.12
C ASN A 437 6.43 25.53 -18.06
N SER A 438 6.17 26.26 -19.15
CA SER A 438 6.64 27.63 -19.28
C SER A 438 5.65 28.51 -20.02
N ASP A 439 5.65 29.79 -19.67
CA ASP A 439 4.90 30.83 -20.35
C ASP A 439 5.71 32.13 -20.44
N THR A 440 5.32 33.03 -21.34
CA THR A 440 6.05 34.26 -21.62
C THR A 440 5.13 35.47 -21.73
N ASP A 441 5.57 36.60 -21.20
CA ASP A 441 4.92 37.90 -21.36
C ASP A 441 5.95 38.98 -21.75
N THR A 442 5.50 40.06 -22.37
CA THR A 442 6.38 41.13 -22.87
C THR A 442 5.95 42.50 -22.38
N VAL A 443 6.93 43.34 -22.05
CA VAL A 443 6.73 44.76 -21.71
C VAL A 443 7.54 45.65 -22.65
N ASN A 444 6.93 46.73 -23.12
CA ASN A 444 7.58 47.74 -23.96
C ASN A 444 8.13 48.88 -23.11
N ILE A 445 9.41 49.19 -23.31
CA ILE A 445 10.10 50.29 -22.63
C ILE A 445 10.45 51.37 -23.66
N ILE A 446 9.81 52.52 -23.57
CA ILE A 446 10.06 53.66 -24.44
C ILE A 446 11.06 54.60 -23.76
N VAL A 447 12.30 54.57 -24.23
CA VAL A 447 13.39 55.39 -23.72
C VAL A 447 13.47 56.69 -24.50
N LYS A 448 13.25 57.80 -23.80
CA LYS A 448 13.30 59.15 -24.36
C LYS A 448 14.39 59.95 -23.70
N ASP A 449 14.92 60.90 -24.44
CA ASP A 449 15.75 61.95 -23.85
C ASP A 449 14.88 63.14 -23.48
N VAL A 450 15.02 63.60 -22.24
CA VAL A 450 14.27 64.73 -21.66
C VAL A 450 15.21 65.82 -21.12
N THR A 451 16.52 65.63 -21.29
CA THR A 451 17.52 66.59 -20.85
C THR A 451 17.53 67.75 -21.83
N LYS A 452 17.55 68.99 -21.32
CA LYS A 452 17.60 70.18 -22.19
C LYS A 452 19.06 70.57 -22.42
N PRO A 453 19.40 71.12 -23.61
CA PRO A 453 20.72 71.68 -23.86
C PRO A 453 21.13 72.72 -22.82
N VAL A 454 22.40 72.74 -22.44
CA VAL A 454 23.00 73.78 -21.61
C VAL A 454 23.61 74.84 -22.50
N ILE A 455 23.29 76.12 -22.25
CA ILE A 455 23.77 77.26 -23.05
C ILE A 455 24.63 78.18 -22.16
N GLU A 456 25.87 78.39 -22.55
CA GLU A 456 26.79 79.37 -21.95
C GLU A 456 27.08 80.50 -22.95
N ILE A 457 26.81 81.76 -22.56
CA ILE A 457 27.05 82.93 -23.43
C ILE A 457 28.48 83.42 -23.21
N ILE A 458 29.29 83.44 -24.28
CA ILE A 458 30.68 83.93 -24.27
C ILE A 458 30.75 85.40 -24.66
N SER A 459 30.00 85.79 -25.69
CA SER A 459 29.85 87.19 -26.12
C SER A 459 28.47 87.40 -26.75
N PRO A 460 27.94 88.63 -26.80
CA PRO A 460 28.52 89.89 -26.34
C PRO A 460 28.55 90.01 -24.80
N GLY A 461 29.38 90.91 -24.28
CA GLY A 461 29.23 91.41 -22.92
C GLY A 461 28.05 92.40 -22.82
N GLN A 462 27.82 92.97 -21.64
CA GLN A 462 26.70 93.89 -21.39
C GLN A 462 26.73 95.19 -22.22
N VAL A 463 27.88 95.58 -22.77
CA VAL A 463 28.04 96.83 -23.55
C VAL A 463 28.79 96.53 -24.85
N VAL A 464 28.24 97.01 -25.97
CA VAL A 464 28.88 96.97 -27.29
C VAL A 464 28.89 98.35 -27.93
N HIS A 465 29.89 98.61 -28.78
CA HIS A 465 30.07 99.90 -29.47
C HIS A 465 29.71 99.85 -30.95
N SER A 466 29.20 98.71 -31.41
CA SER A 466 28.69 98.50 -32.77
C SER A 466 27.26 98.00 -32.70
N ARG A 467 26.46 98.32 -33.72
CA ARG A 467 25.15 97.71 -33.92
C ARG A 467 25.28 96.27 -34.40
N ASP A 468 26.37 95.94 -35.09
CA ASP A 468 26.70 94.57 -35.48
C ASP A 468 27.27 93.86 -34.25
N CYS A 469 26.45 93.01 -33.65
CA CYS A 469 26.75 92.29 -32.44
C CYS A 469 27.06 90.84 -32.75
N ILE A 470 28.29 90.42 -32.45
CA ILE A 470 28.70 89.02 -32.57
C ILE A 470 28.28 88.28 -31.30
N VAL A 471 27.32 87.38 -31.44
CA VAL A 471 26.92 86.44 -30.40
C VAL A 471 27.79 85.20 -30.53
N LYS A 472 28.53 84.86 -29.47
CA LYS A 472 29.25 83.59 -29.33
C LYS A 472 28.73 82.87 -28.11
N CYS A 473 28.43 81.58 -28.25
CA CYS A 473 27.98 80.75 -27.15
C CYS A 473 28.56 79.34 -27.26
N VAL A 474 28.68 78.68 -26.11
CA VAL A 474 28.95 77.24 -26.00
C VAL A 474 27.63 76.55 -25.68
N VAL A 475 27.29 75.50 -26.44
CA VAL A 475 26.08 74.70 -26.22
C VAL A 475 26.46 73.23 -26.15
N THR A 476 26.19 72.61 -25.00
CA THR A 476 26.46 71.18 -24.75
C THR A 476 25.18 70.45 -24.38
N ASP A 477 25.09 69.17 -24.71
CA ASP A 477 23.98 68.32 -24.30
C ASP A 477 24.37 66.83 -24.22
N ASN A 478 23.53 66.00 -23.59
CA ASN A 478 23.73 64.54 -23.50
C ASN A 478 23.44 63.81 -24.83
N VAL A 479 22.67 64.42 -25.72
CA VAL A 479 22.49 64.00 -27.12
C VAL A 479 23.01 65.07 -28.08
N LYS A 480 22.88 64.84 -29.38
CA LYS A 480 23.32 65.80 -30.40
C LYS A 480 22.50 67.10 -30.29
N VAL A 481 23.18 68.26 -30.21
CA VAL A 481 22.56 69.57 -30.41
C VAL A 481 22.20 69.74 -31.89
N GLU A 482 20.91 69.86 -32.20
CA GLU A 482 20.40 69.90 -33.58
C GLU A 482 20.40 71.32 -34.14
N ARG A 483 20.03 72.30 -33.32
CA ARG A 483 19.92 73.69 -33.76
C ARG A 483 20.22 74.68 -32.64
N VAL A 484 20.98 75.73 -32.95
CA VAL A 484 21.20 76.90 -32.09
C VAL A 484 20.79 78.15 -32.84
N GLU A 485 19.96 78.99 -32.22
CA GLU A 485 19.39 80.19 -32.83
C GLU A 485 19.52 81.38 -31.87
N VAL A 486 19.68 82.56 -32.46
CA VAL A 486 19.72 83.83 -31.73
C VAL A 486 18.61 84.76 -32.20
N SER A 487 18.10 85.60 -31.30
CA SER A 487 17.11 86.63 -31.63
C SER A 487 17.39 87.91 -30.86
N SER A 488 17.28 89.05 -31.55
CA SER A 488 17.29 90.37 -30.91
C SER A 488 15.88 90.71 -30.47
N ASN A 489 15.70 91.02 -29.19
CA ASN A 489 14.44 91.43 -28.57
C ASN A 489 13.26 90.47 -28.78
N GLY A 490 13.52 89.21 -29.16
CA GLY A 490 12.50 88.20 -29.42
C GLY A 490 11.80 88.33 -30.78
N TYR A 491 12.36 89.11 -31.70
CA TYR A 491 11.92 89.17 -33.11
C TYR A 491 12.38 87.92 -33.87
N THR A 492 12.77 88.07 -35.14
CA THR A 492 13.18 86.96 -36.01
C THR A 492 14.36 86.18 -35.44
N TRP A 493 14.21 84.86 -35.37
CA TRP A 493 15.28 83.94 -35.01
C TRP A 493 16.21 83.72 -36.20
N SER A 494 17.51 83.79 -35.94
CA SER A 494 18.57 83.52 -36.92
C SER A 494 19.40 82.34 -36.44
N SER A 495 19.67 81.37 -37.32
CA SER A 495 20.53 80.23 -37.01
C SER A 495 21.97 80.68 -36.76
N CYS A 496 22.63 80.04 -35.81
CA CYS A 496 24.06 80.21 -35.59
C CYS A 496 24.87 79.33 -36.55
N VAL A 497 26.08 79.77 -36.87
CA VAL A 497 27.11 78.96 -37.51
C VAL A 497 27.87 78.21 -36.42
N ARG A 498 28.01 76.89 -36.58
CA ARG A 498 28.82 76.07 -35.68
C ARG A 498 30.30 76.23 -36.06
N GLU A 499 31.11 76.76 -35.15
CA GLU A 499 32.54 77.03 -35.38
C GLU A 499 33.40 75.84 -34.95
N ASN A 500 33.06 75.21 -33.83
CA ASN A 500 33.72 74.03 -33.26
C ASN A 500 32.67 73.04 -32.74
N THR A 501 33.07 71.97 -32.04
CA THR A 501 32.16 70.96 -31.50
C THR A 501 31.00 71.58 -30.73
N ASP A 502 31.27 72.46 -29.77
CA ASP A 502 30.20 73.01 -28.93
C ASP A 502 30.05 74.53 -29.07
N GLU A 503 30.83 75.18 -29.93
CA GLU A 503 30.84 76.64 -30.10
C GLU A 503 30.03 77.10 -31.32
N TYR A 504 29.19 78.10 -31.09
CA TYR A 504 28.28 78.66 -32.08
C TYR A 504 28.40 80.18 -32.15
N THR A 505 28.47 80.72 -33.37
CA THR A 505 28.56 82.16 -33.63
C THR A 505 27.43 82.64 -34.52
N ALA A 506 26.89 83.83 -34.24
CA ALA A 506 25.94 84.53 -35.09
C ALA A 506 26.15 86.03 -35.03
N VAL A 507 25.70 86.75 -36.06
CA VAL A 507 25.69 88.22 -36.07
C VAL A 507 24.26 88.71 -35.98
N LEU A 508 23.97 89.54 -34.99
CA LEU A 508 22.70 90.25 -34.84
C LEU A 508 22.91 91.74 -35.07
N ILE A 509 21.92 92.40 -35.68
CA ILE A 509 21.87 93.86 -35.75
C ILE A 509 21.03 94.34 -34.57
N LEU A 510 21.67 95.02 -33.62
CA LEU A 510 21.02 95.58 -32.44
C LEU A 510 20.53 97.01 -32.69
N GLU A 511 19.53 97.43 -31.93
CA GLU A 511 19.07 98.81 -31.90
C GLU A 511 19.94 99.67 -30.97
N LYS A 512 19.89 101.00 -31.15
CA LYS A 512 20.60 101.90 -30.24
C LYS A 512 19.91 101.85 -28.86
N GLY A 513 20.69 101.69 -27.79
CA GLY A 513 20.15 101.55 -26.43
C GLY A 513 20.17 100.09 -25.94
N GLY A 514 19.26 99.74 -25.03
CA GLY A 514 19.19 98.41 -24.43
C GLY A 514 18.48 97.41 -25.35
N ASN A 515 19.10 96.25 -25.56
CA ASN A 515 18.56 95.13 -26.31
C ASN A 515 18.64 93.87 -25.46
N THR A 516 17.72 92.93 -25.63
CA THR A 516 17.81 91.59 -25.04
C THR A 516 18.15 90.61 -26.15
N VAL A 517 19.34 90.02 -26.07
CA VAL A 517 19.77 88.95 -26.98
C VAL A 517 19.31 87.63 -26.38
N TYR A 518 18.42 86.93 -27.08
CA TYR A 518 18.00 85.58 -26.73
C TYR A 518 18.85 84.56 -27.49
N ILE A 519 19.25 83.50 -26.80
CA ILE A 519 19.89 82.32 -27.37
C ILE A 519 19.01 81.13 -27.05
N ARG A 520 18.61 80.37 -28.06
CA ARG A 520 17.84 79.15 -27.94
C ARG A 520 18.62 77.99 -28.55
N ALA A 521 18.70 76.89 -27.82
CA ALA A 521 19.24 75.64 -28.31
C ALA A 521 18.15 74.56 -28.31
N THR A 522 18.16 73.72 -29.33
CA THR A 522 17.28 72.57 -29.49
C THR A 522 18.15 71.35 -29.79
N ASP A 523 17.97 70.29 -29.03
CA ASP A 523 18.63 69.02 -29.27
C ASP A 523 17.95 68.20 -30.38
N SER A 524 18.53 67.05 -30.69
CA SER A 524 17.98 66.09 -31.67
C SER A 524 16.71 65.37 -31.20
N SER A 525 16.40 65.43 -29.91
CA SER A 525 15.20 64.85 -29.28
C SER A 525 14.04 65.86 -29.18
N GLY A 526 14.28 67.12 -29.55
CA GLY A 526 13.33 68.23 -29.48
C GLY A 526 13.31 68.97 -28.15
N ASN A 527 14.18 68.66 -27.18
CA ASN A 527 14.28 69.43 -25.94
C ASN A 527 14.89 70.80 -26.22
N VAL A 528 14.29 71.83 -25.64
CA VAL A 528 14.64 73.22 -25.90
C VAL A 528 15.04 73.92 -24.60
N ASN A 529 16.18 74.60 -24.63
CA ASN A 529 16.54 75.60 -23.62
C ASN A 529 16.65 76.99 -24.26
N THR A 530 16.34 78.04 -23.50
CA THR A 530 16.46 79.42 -23.95
C THR A 530 17.01 80.27 -22.80
N THR A 531 18.07 81.02 -23.08
CA THR A 531 18.67 81.99 -22.17
C THR A 531 18.76 83.36 -22.85
N SER A 532 19.07 84.40 -22.10
CA SER A 532 19.23 85.73 -22.67
C SER A 532 20.24 86.60 -21.92
N ILE A 533 20.74 87.62 -22.60
CA ILE A 533 21.60 88.66 -22.03
C ILE A 533 21.12 90.04 -22.49
N THR A 534 21.12 91.00 -21.58
CA THR A 534 20.85 92.40 -21.93
C THR A 534 22.14 93.11 -22.36
N VAL A 535 22.10 93.72 -23.53
CA VAL A 535 23.24 94.35 -24.21
C VAL A 535 22.89 95.79 -24.57
N PHE A 536 23.74 96.73 -24.17
CA PHE A 536 23.58 98.15 -24.48
C PHE A 536 24.49 98.57 -25.63
N VAL A 537 23.89 99.02 -26.74
CA VAL A 537 24.63 99.61 -27.87
C VAL A 537 24.86 101.09 -27.60
N LYS A 538 26.11 101.44 -27.30
CA LYS A 538 26.56 102.83 -27.17
C LYS A 538 27.13 103.33 -28.49
N ALA A 539 26.94 104.61 -28.80
CA ALA A 539 27.62 105.21 -29.93
C ALA A 539 29.14 105.08 -29.72
N PRO A 540 29.94 104.84 -30.78
CA PRO A 540 31.39 105.00 -30.65
C PRO A 540 31.62 106.42 -30.12
N GLU A 541 32.38 106.55 -29.04
CA GLU A 541 32.75 107.87 -28.55
C GLU A 541 33.32 108.65 -29.73
N LYS A 542 32.79 109.85 -29.98
CA LYS A 542 33.45 110.79 -30.89
C LYS A 542 34.82 111.01 -30.30
N ILE A 543 35.84 110.40 -30.89
CA ILE A 543 37.23 110.76 -30.66
C ILE A 543 37.35 112.16 -31.26
N PHE A 544 37.03 113.18 -30.47
CA PHE A 544 37.52 114.51 -30.72
C PHE A 544 39.04 114.41 -30.66
N PRO A 545 39.80 114.91 -31.64
CA PRO A 545 41.23 115.06 -31.44
C PRO A 545 41.41 115.93 -30.22
N VAL A 546 41.82 115.32 -29.11
CA VAL A 546 42.39 116.06 -28.00
C VAL A 546 43.72 116.57 -28.53
N PHE A 547 43.72 117.80 -29.02
CA PHE A 547 44.94 118.59 -29.10
C PHE A 547 45.43 118.73 -27.65
N THR A 548 46.30 117.81 -27.24
CA THR A 548 47.12 118.03 -26.05
C THR A 548 47.98 119.26 -26.34
N SER A 549 48.16 120.10 -25.33
CA SER A 549 48.75 121.45 -25.39
C SER A 549 50.23 121.51 -25.81
N ASN A 550 50.75 120.52 -26.54
CA ASN A 550 52.14 120.46 -27.02
C ASN A 550 52.29 120.45 -28.56
N THR A 551 51.22 120.54 -29.35
CA THR A 551 51.34 120.70 -30.82
C THR A 551 50.75 122.02 -31.37
N MET A 552 50.11 122.83 -30.52
CA MET A 552 49.77 124.24 -30.80
C MET A 552 50.94 125.21 -30.52
N LEU A 553 52.08 124.71 -30.02
CA LEU A 553 53.29 125.49 -29.77
C LEU A 553 54.33 125.40 -30.91
N LEU A 554 54.10 124.54 -31.91
CA LEU A 554 54.99 124.36 -33.07
C LEU A 554 54.46 124.99 -34.38
N LEU A 555 53.22 125.52 -34.39
CA LEU A 555 52.66 126.26 -35.53
C LEU A 555 52.59 127.79 -35.31
N ILE A 556 52.75 128.28 -34.07
CA ILE A 556 52.96 129.71 -33.76
C ILE A 556 54.46 130.06 -33.70
N GLY A 557 55.34 129.05 -33.56
CA GLY A 557 56.81 129.19 -33.62
C GLY A 557 57.41 129.42 -35.01
N MET A 558 56.62 129.31 -36.10
CA MET A 558 57.05 129.72 -37.45
C MET A 558 56.52 131.10 -37.88
N ILE A 559 55.65 131.75 -37.09
CA ILE A 559 55.15 133.11 -37.37
C ILE A 559 55.83 134.19 -36.50
N PHE A 560 56.66 133.81 -35.52
CA PHE A 560 57.47 134.74 -34.71
C PHE A 560 58.99 134.45 -34.73
N CYS A 561 59.49 133.88 -35.84
CA CYS A 561 60.86 134.15 -36.33
C CYS A 561 60.95 135.52 -37.06
N ILE A 562 59.87 136.30 -37.04
CA ILE A 562 59.88 137.74 -37.26
C ILE A 562 59.46 138.36 -35.93
N ALA A 563 60.34 139.19 -35.35
CA ALA A 563 60.11 140.00 -34.16
C ALA A 563 60.30 139.34 -32.78
N ALA A 564 61.49 138.77 -32.54
CA ALA A 564 62.25 139.07 -31.32
C ALA A 564 63.75 138.75 -31.47
N THR A 565 64.37 139.21 -32.57
CA THR A 565 65.75 139.70 -32.48
C THR A 565 65.70 140.94 -31.59
N ILE A 566 65.71 140.69 -30.29
CA ILE A 566 66.59 141.33 -29.33
C ILE A 566 66.87 142.79 -29.70
N ILE A 567 66.00 143.65 -29.17
CA ILE A 567 66.40 144.95 -28.64
C ILE A 567 67.55 144.67 -27.65
N LEU A 568 68.78 144.92 -28.09
CA LEU A 568 69.93 145.31 -27.26
C LEU A 568 71.01 145.84 -28.21
N GLU A 569 70.94 147.12 -28.57
CA GLU A 569 72.11 148.01 -28.48
C GLU A 569 71.77 149.49 -28.74
N HIS A 570 71.78 150.23 -27.64
CA HIS A 570 72.53 151.48 -27.48
C HIS A 570 72.24 152.70 -28.40
N LYS A 571 71.47 153.60 -27.78
CA LYS A 571 71.76 155.02 -27.51
C LYS A 571 71.44 156.09 -28.58
N PRO A 572 71.19 157.34 -28.11
CA PRO A 572 70.28 158.30 -28.75
C PRO A 572 71.00 159.52 -29.33
N LYS A 573 70.23 160.30 -30.11
CA LYS A 573 70.17 161.79 -30.20
C LYS A 573 70.26 162.37 -31.62
N LYS A 574 69.26 163.22 -31.85
CA LYS A 574 69.30 164.56 -32.48
C LYS A 574 69.32 164.68 -34.00
N ARG A 575 68.22 165.27 -34.50
CA ARG A 575 68.14 166.56 -35.22
C ARG A 575 69.43 167.06 -35.88
N LYS A 576 69.35 167.21 -37.21
CA LYS A 576 69.42 168.43 -38.05
C LYS A 576 68.99 167.94 -39.46
N GLY A 577 68.07 168.54 -40.20
CA GLY A 577 67.95 169.95 -40.57
C GLY A 577 68.41 170.10 -42.02
N LEU A 578 67.54 170.68 -42.86
CA LEU A 578 67.56 170.87 -44.32
C LEU A 578 67.06 169.69 -45.18
#